data_AF-A0A1F8ZXL6-F1
#
_entry.id   AF-A0A1F8ZXL6-F1
#
_cell.length_a   1.000
_cell.length_b   1.000
_cell.length_c   1.000
_cell.angle_alpha   90.00
_cell.angle_beta   90.00
_cell.angle_gamma   90.00
#
_symmetry.space_group_name_H-M   'P 1'
#
loop_
_entity.id
_entity.type
_entity.pdbx_description
1 polymer ?
#
loop_
_entity_poly.entity_id
_entity_poly.type
_entity_poly.pdbx_seq_one_letter_code
_entity_poly.pdbx_strand_id
1 'polypeptide(L)'
;MNSSKGILEKWLENPWKVQKKFTLEVLEINSIAEKLFLRIDHKIKALKTIEAQADQKIAILDGLITKFKKINCSSEPIGAGEDGRQKEVQSLAGKGFNSEQIARILNLPSGEVELMLNLVH
;
A
#
# COMPACT_ATOMS: atom_id res chain seq x y z
N MET A 1 -62.95 6.54 27.11
CA MET A 1 -62.69 6.75 25.66
C MET A 1 -62.88 8.24 25.26
N ASN A 2 -62.24 9.20 25.96
CA ASN A 2 -62.44 10.64 25.70
C ASN A 2 -61.18 11.41 25.25
N SER A 3 -60.00 10.78 25.22
CA SER A 3 -58.74 11.48 24.94
C SER A 3 -58.57 11.85 23.45
N SER A 4 -59.09 11.02 22.54
CA SER A 4 -58.97 11.24 21.09
C SER A 4 -59.84 12.38 20.57
N LYS A 5 -60.98 12.67 21.23
CA LYS A 5 -61.89 13.77 20.81
C LYS A 5 -61.28 15.15 21.05
N GLY A 6 -60.65 15.38 22.20
CA GLY A 6 -60.00 16.66 22.51
C GLY A 6 -58.75 16.96 21.68
N ILE A 7 -58.07 15.91 21.18
CA ILE A 7 -56.96 16.09 20.23
C ILE A 7 -57.53 16.50 18.87
N LEU A 8 -58.56 15.83 18.36
CA LEU A 8 -59.16 16.16 17.06
C LEU A 8 -59.79 17.57 17.04
N GLU A 9 -60.43 18.00 18.13
CA GLU A 9 -60.98 19.37 18.25
C GLU A 9 -59.89 20.45 18.23
N LYS A 10 -58.76 20.24 18.92
CA LYS A 10 -57.59 21.14 18.87
C LYS A 10 -56.96 21.27 17.48
N TRP A 11 -57.04 20.21 16.67
CA TRP A 11 -56.53 20.22 15.29
C TRP A 11 -57.49 20.94 14.34
N LEU A 12 -58.80 20.87 14.61
CA LEU A 12 -59.84 21.61 13.88
C LEU A 12 -59.81 23.12 14.15
N GLU A 13 -59.33 23.55 15.32
CA GLU A 13 -59.24 24.99 15.67
C GLU A 13 -58.26 25.79 14.81
N ASN A 14 -57.25 25.18 14.17
CA ASN A 14 -56.36 25.92 13.25
C ASN A 14 -55.51 25.03 12.31
N PRO A 15 -56.12 24.42 11.26
CA PRO A 15 -55.42 23.55 10.31
C PRO A 15 -54.23 24.26 9.61
N TRP A 16 -54.36 25.56 9.35
CA TRP A 16 -53.31 26.39 8.76
C TRP A 16 -52.05 26.48 9.63
N LYS A 17 -52.19 26.47 10.96
CA LYS A 17 -51.06 26.55 11.90
C LYS A 17 -50.28 25.24 11.96
N VAL A 18 -51.00 24.12 11.94
CA VAL A 18 -50.42 22.77 11.87
C VAL A 18 -49.67 22.60 10.55
N GLN A 19 -50.31 22.97 9.44
CA GLN A 19 -49.71 22.85 8.11
C GLN A 19 -48.46 23.72 7.98
N LYS A 20 -48.50 24.97 8.47
CA LYS A 20 -47.33 25.85 8.48
C LYS A 20 -46.16 25.29 9.31
N LYS A 21 -46.45 24.70 10.48
CA LYS A 21 -45.42 24.07 11.32
C LYS A 21 -44.79 22.86 10.62
N PHE A 22 -45.61 21.99 10.03
CA PHE A 22 -45.14 20.84 9.27
C PHE A 22 -44.27 21.27 8.08
N THR A 23 -44.69 22.29 7.32
CA THR A 23 -43.90 22.81 6.19
C THR A 23 -42.54 23.35 6.64
N LEU A 24 -42.47 24.04 7.78
CA LEU A 24 -41.20 24.52 8.34
C LEU A 24 -40.28 23.36 8.73
N GLU A 25 -40.81 22.35 9.42
CA GLU A 25 -40.04 21.16 9.80
C GLU A 25 -39.52 20.40 8.56
N VAL A 26 -40.34 20.26 7.52
CA VAL A 26 -39.91 19.64 6.25
C VAL A 26 -38.82 20.46 5.56
N LEU A 27 -38.92 21.80 5.57
CA LEU A 27 -37.89 22.68 5.03
C LEU A 27 -36.57 22.57 5.80
N GLU A 28 -36.63 22.50 7.13
CA GLU A 28 -35.44 22.29 7.97
C GLU A 28 -34.79 20.94 7.68
N ILE A 29 -35.58 19.86 7.61
CA ILE A 29 -35.09 18.52 7.25
C ILE A 29 -34.42 18.54 5.88
N ASN A 30 -35.04 19.17 4.88
CA ASN A 30 -34.45 19.29 3.54
C ASN A 30 -33.14 20.07 3.56
N SER A 31 -33.07 21.19 4.29
CA SER A 31 -31.83 21.96 4.41
C SER A 31 -30.70 21.16 5.08
N ILE A 32 -31.04 20.36 6.10
CA ILE A 32 -30.07 19.46 6.75
C ILE A 32 -29.62 18.38 5.77
N ALA A 33 -30.55 17.78 5.02
CA ALA A 33 -30.25 16.75 4.04
C ALA A 33 -29.32 17.27 2.94
N GLU A 34 -29.59 18.45 2.37
CA GLU A 34 -28.73 19.10 1.37
C GLU A 34 -27.30 19.31 1.90
N LYS A 35 -27.16 19.82 3.12
CA LYS A 35 -25.83 19.99 3.76
C LYS A 35 -25.11 18.65 3.96
N LEU A 36 -25.84 17.60 4.30
CA LEU A 36 -25.28 16.25 4.44
C LEU A 36 -24.81 15.71 3.09
N PHE A 37 -25.61 15.84 2.03
CA PHE A 37 -25.25 15.41 0.69
C PHE A 37 -24.00 16.13 0.18
N LEU A 38 -23.92 17.46 0.34
CA LEU A 38 -22.73 18.23 -0.02
C LEU A 38 -21.48 17.77 0.72
N ARG A 39 -21.61 17.47 2.02
CA ARG A 39 -20.49 16.92 2.82
C ARG A 39 -20.08 15.53 2.33
N ILE A 40 -21.03 14.68 1.97
CA ILE A 40 -20.77 13.35 1.41
C ILE A 40 -20.05 13.47 0.08
N ASP A 41 -20.50 14.34 -0.82
CA ASP A 41 -19.87 14.57 -2.13
C ASP A 41 -18.43 15.06 -1.99
N HIS A 42 -18.16 15.97 -1.06
CA HIS A 42 -16.80 16.41 -0.76
C HIS A 42 -15.92 15.26 -0.26
N LYS A 43 -16.45 14.39 0.61
CA LYS A 43 -15.71 13.21 1.08
C LYS A 43 -15.44 12.22 -0.05
N ILE A 44 -16.42 11.96 -0.92
CA ILE A 44 -16.26 11.08 -2.09
C ILE A 44 -15.16 11.61 -3.01
N LYS A 45 -15.16 12.92 -3.31
CA LYS A 45 -14.11 13.55 -4.11
C LYS A 45 -12.72 13.38 -3.48
N ALA A 46 -12.59 13.61 -2.17
CA ALA A 46 -11.33 13.43 -1.46
C ALA A 46 -10.84 11.98 -1.52
N LEU A 47 -11.73 11.01 -1.31
CA LEU A 47 -11.38 9.59 -1.39
C LEU A 47 -10.92 9.18 -2.79
N LYS A 48 -11.58 9.65 -3.85
CA LYS A 48 -11.15 9.41 -5.23
C LYS A 48 -9.75 9.96 -5.52
N THR A 49 -9.41 11.12 -4.96
CA THR A 49 -8.06 11.68 -5.10
C THR A 49 -7.02 10.81 -4.39
N ILE A 50 -7.34 10.31 -3.19
CA ILE A 50 -6.46 9.42 -2.43
C ILE A 50 -6.26 8.08 -3.18
N GLU A 51 -7.34 7.52 -3.72
CA GLU A 51 -7.32 6.30 -4.54
C GLU A 51 -6.39 6.48 -5.75
N ALA A 52 -6.54 7.54 -6.52
CA ALA A 52 -5.67 7.84 -7.65
C ALA A 52 -4.19 7.98 -7.26
N GLN A 53 -3.90 8.60 -6.10
CA GLN A 53 -2.53 8.70 -5.58
C GLN A 53 -1.97 7.34 -5.16
N ALA A 54 -2.79 6.47 -4.58
CA ALA A 54 -2.39 5.11 -4.22
C ALA A 54 -2.08 4.28 -5.47
N ASP A 55 -2.94 4.33 -6.50
CA ASP A 55 -2.73 3.65 -7.77
C ASP A 55 -1.43 4.09 -8.45
N GLN A 56 -1.16 5.40 -8.47
CA GLN A 56 0.08 5.94 -9.01
C GLN A 56 1.31 5.37 -8.27
N LYS A 57 1.25 5.29 -6.93
CA LYS A 57 2.35 4.74 -6.12
C LYS A 57 2.53 3.24 -6.36
N ILE A 58 1.44 2.48 -6.47
CA ILE A 58 1.48 1.05 -6.80
C ILE A 58 2.17 0.85 -8.15
N ALA A 59 1.77 1.62 -9.18
CA ALA A 59 2.39 1.54 -10.50
C ALA A 59 3.90 1.86 -10.48
N ILE A 60 4.32 2.85 -9.68
CA ILE A 60 5.75 3.17 -9.50
C ILE A 60 6.49 1.99 -8.85
N LEU A 61 5.93 1.42 -7.78
CA LEU A 61 6.53 0.29 -7.08
C LEU A 61 6.63 -0.95 -7.97
N ASP A 62 5.58 -1.27 -8.74
CA ASP A 62 5.60 -2.37 -9.72
C ASP A 62 6.67 -2.16 -10.79
N GLY A 63 6.84 -0.92 -11.25
CA GLY A 63 7.92 -0.53 -12.16
C GLY A 63 9.30 -0.76 -11.56
N LEU A 64 9.50 -0.40 -10.28
CA LEU A 64 10.75 -0.64 -9.56
C LEU A 64 11.01 -2.14 -9.34
N ILE A 65 10.00 -2.90 -8.94
CA ILE A 65 10.09 -4.36 -8.80
C ILE A 65 10.49 -5.00 -10.14
N THR A 66 9.88 -4.55 -11.24
CA THR A 66 10.19 -5.07 -12.58
C THR A 66 11.62 -4.72 -12.99
N LYS A 67 12.09 -3.49 -12.73
CA LYS A 67 13.49 -3.11 -12.98
C LYS A 67 14.47 -3.91 -12.13
N PHE A 68 14.16 -4.09 -10.84
CA PHE A 68 14.96 -4.88 -9.92
C PHE A 68 15.04 -6.34 -10.37
N LYS A 69 13.91 -6.95 -10.74
CA LYS A 69 13.87 -8.30 -11.32
C LYS A 69 14.70 -8.38 -12.60
N LYS A 70 14.63 -7.38 -13.50
CA LYS A 70 15.47 -7.36 -14.71
C LYS A 70 16.95 -7.33 -14.37
N ILE A 71 17.36 -6.48 -13.43
CA ILE A 71 18.76 -6.41 -12.96
C ILE A 71 19.20 -7.76 -12.37
N ASN A 72 18.35 -8.36 -11.53
CA ASN A 72 18.59 -9.66 -10.90
C ASN A 72 18.41 -10.88 -11.82
N CYS A 73 17.84 -10.72 -13.02
CA CYS A 73 17.75 -11.76 -14.05
C CYS A 73 18.83 -11.60 -15.15
N SER A 74 19.44 -10.41 -15.27
CA SER A 74 20.66 -10.21 -16.08
C SER A 74 21.94 -10.61 -15.35
N SER A 75 21.87 -10.74 -14.02
CA SER A 75 22.64 -11.77 -13.34
C SER A 75 21.84 -13.06 -13.46
N GLU A 76 22.44 -14.14 -13.95
CA GLU A 76 21.94 -15.49 -13.68
C GLU A 76 21.54 -15.62 -12.19
N PRO A 77 20.69 -16.59 -11.81
CA PRO A 77 20.75 -17.06 -10.43
C PRO A 77 22.14 -17.68 -10.30
N ILE A 78 23.15 -16.88 -9.94
CA ILE A 78 24.24 -17.43 -9.18
C ILE A 78 23.51 -17.97 -7.97
N GLY A 79 23.38 -19.29 -7.90
CA GLY A 79 23.05 -19.97 -6.69
C GLY A 79 24.00 -19.44 -5.64
N ALA A 80 23.55 -18.44 -4.89
CA ALA A 80 24.21 -17.89 -3.73
C ALA A 80 23.98 -18.85 -2.55
N GLY A 81 24.24 -20.13 -2.80
CA GLY A 81 24.62 -21.09 -1.79
C GLY A 81 26.02 -21.50 -2.19
N GLU A 82 27.03 -21.00 -1.48
CA GLU A 82 28.45 -21.43 -1.36
C GLU A 82 29.25 -21.79 -2.64
N ASP A 83 28.68 -22.55 -3.57
CA ASP A 83 29.27 -23.17 -4.75
C ASP A 83 29.74 -22.16 -5.82
N GLY A 84 29.07 -21.00 -5.96
CA GLY A 84 29.48 -19.94 -6.90
C GLY A 84 30.80 -19.27 -6.51
N ARG A 85 30.95 -18.95 -5.21
CA ARG A 85 32.18 -18.34 -4.67
C ARG A 85 33.34 -19.33 -4.65
N GLN A 86 33.04 -20.59 -4.33
CA GLN A 86 34.05 -21.64 -4.31
C GLN A 86 34.66 -21.88 -5.71
N LYS A 87 33.84 -21.86 -6.77
CA LYS A 87 34.32 -21.97 -8.17
C LYS A 87 35.20 -20.79 -8.59
N GLU A 88 34.89 -19.58 -8.12
CA GLU A 88 35.69 -18.40 -8.42
C GLU A 88 37.06 -18.45 -7.73
N VAL A 89 37.09 -18.86 -6.46
CA VAL A 89 38.33 -19.12 -5.70
C VAL A 89 39.17 -20.21 -6.37
N GLN A 90 38.56 -21.33 -6.78
CA GLN A 90 39.24 -22.41 -7.49
C GLN A 90 39.80 -21.96 -8.85
N SER A 91 39.05 -21.15 -9.61
CA SER A 91 39.52 -20.67 -10.91
C SER A 91 40.75 -19.78 -10.78
N LEU A 92 40.81 -18.93 -9.75
CA LEU A 92 41.98 -18.10 -9.48
C LEU A 92 43.17 -18.91 -8.96
N ALA A 93 42.93 -19.90 -8.10
CA ALA A 93 43.98 -20.81 -7.66
C ALA A 93 44.55 -21.63 -8.83
N GLY A 94 43.70 -22.11 -9.74
CA GLY A 94 44.11 -22.79 -10.98
C GLY A 94 44.90 -21.90 -11.95
N LYS A 95 44.79 -20.58 -11.83
CA LYS A 95 45.61 -19.59 -12.56
C LYS A 95 46.92 -19.25 -11.84
N GLY A 96 47.21 -19.87 -10.69
CA GLY A 96 48.45 -19.69 -9.93
C GLY A 96 48.43 -18.56 -8.91
N PHE A 97 47.27 -17.96 -8.61
CA PHE A 97 47.17 -16.95 -7.56
C PHE A 97 47.24 -17.60 -6.16
N ASN A 98 47.95 -16.95 -5.23
CA ASN A 98 48.00 -17.40 -3.84
C ASN A 98 46.77 -16.93 -3.03
N SER A 99 46.54 -17.51 -1.85
CA SER A 99 45.36 -17.22 -1.02
C SER A 99 45.22 -15.73 -0.68
N GLU A 100 46.33 -15.03 -0.40
CA GLU A 100 46.32 -13.59 -0.12
C GLU A 100 45.96 -12.71 -1.32
N GLN A 101 46.35 -13.12 -2.53
CA GLN A 101 46.02 -12.41 -3.76
C GLN A 101 44.55 -12.61 -4.09
N ILE A 102 44.04 -13.85 -3.95
CA ILE A 102 42.64 -14.16 -4.16
C ILE A 102 41.75 -13.41 -3.16
N ALA A 103 42.14 -13.38 -1.88
CA ALA A 103 41.48 -12.63 -0.82
C ALA A 103 41.38 -11.13 -1.16
N ARG A 104 42.45 -10.54 -1.71
CA ARG A 104 42.45 -9.15 -2.16
C ARG A 104 41.57 -8.91 -3.40
N ILE A 105 41.56 -9.83 -4.36
CA ILE A 105 40.78 -9.71 -5.60
C ILE A 105 39.27 -9.84 -5.31
N LEU A 106 38.90 -10.80 -4.46
CA LEU A 106 37.51 -11.12 -4.12
C LEU A 106 36.99 -10.37 -2.89
N ASN A 107 37.84 -9.56 -2.25
CA ASN A 107 37.55 -8.85 -1.01
C ASN A 107 37.01 -9.79 0.10
N LEU A 108 37.69 -10.91 0.28
CA LEU A 108 37.38 -11.94 1.28
C LEU A 108 38.50 -12.02 2.33
N PRO A 109 38.20 -12.46 3.57
CA PRO A 109 39.24 -12.81 4.53
C PRO A 109 40.12 -13.94 3.99
N SER A 110 41.45 -13.85 4.20
CA SER A 110 42.39 -14.90 3.76
C SER A 110 42.03 -16.28 4.32
N GLY A 111 41.56 -16.35 5.57
CA GLY A 111 41.10 -17.59 6.19
C GLY A 111 39.86 -18.21 5.54
N GLU A 112 38.96 -17.40 4.94
CA GLU A 112 37.79 -17.90 4.22
C GLU A 112 38.19 -18.50 2.87
N VAL A 113 39.17 -17.88 2.20
CA VAL A 113 39.77 -18.40 0.96
C VAL A 113 40.51 -19.71 1.22
N GLU A 114 41.31 -19.78 2.28
CA GLU A 114 42.01 -21.01 2.66
C GLU A 114 41.04 -22.14 3.01
N LEU A 115 39.97 -21.83 3.75
CA LEU A 115 38.93 -22.80 4.04
C LEU A 115 38.28 -23.33 2.75
N MET A 116 37.91 -22.45 1.82
CA MET A 116 37.33 -22.85 0.53
C MET A 116 38.26 -23.68 -0.35
N LEU A 117 39.56 -23.41 -0.31
CA LEU A 117 40.56 -24.22 -1.03
C LEU A 117 40.76 -25.59 -0.39
N ASN A 118 40.66 -25.69 0.94
CA ASN A 118 40.86 -26.93 1.69
C ASN A 118 39.63 -27.85 1.72
N LEU A 119 38.42 -27.32 1.55
CA LEU A 119 37.16 -28.09 1.54
C LEU A 119 36.91 -28.87 0.23
N VAL A 120 37.83 -28.81 -0.74
CA VAL A 120 37.69 -29.42 -2.09
C VAL A 120 38.50 -30.72 -2.21
N HIS A 121 39.17 -31.16 -1.13
CA HIS A 121 39.86 -32.44 -1.07
C HIS A 121 38.98 -33.59 -0.61
#